data_AF-E3J755-F1
#
_entry.id   AF-E3J755-F1
#
_cell.length_a   1.000
_cell.length_b   1.000
_cell.length_c   1.000
_cell.angle_alpha   90.00
_cell.angle_beta   90.00
_cell.angle_gamma   90.00
#
_symmetry.space_group_name_H-M   'P 1'
#
loop_
_entity.id
_entity.type
_entity.pdbx_description
1 polymer ?
#
loop_
_entity_poly.entity_id
_entity_poly.type
_entity_poly.pdbx_seq_one_letter_code
_entity_poly.pdbx_strand_id
1 'polypeptide(L)'
;MSADELTLLPLIMSAACTRPVALSELVAPDVWVRVGDRAMPGSDIAAIWAGGMPLRGRNVPGTLQDLISEQADAEAARPDFDRLVALGAFGEHDGEELRGLWATGASLAEERAATRLSERPRVVAYLARAVWGASLDEERDRIVAERDPDASPDRRRALRGQVNRELVEVLAAEIARREKPATESAAPTT
;
A
#
# COMPACT_ATOMS: atom_id res chain seq x y z
N MET A 1 6.88 -25.06 -9.08
CA MET A 1 5.77 -25.77 -9.73
C MET A 1 5.79 -25.39 -11.20
N SER A 2 5.89 -26.36 -12.12
CA SER A 2 5.83 -26.08 -13.57
C SER A 2 4.38 -25.81 -14.01
N ALA A 3 4.19 -25.14 -15.16
CA ALA A 3 2.85 -24.93 -15.72
C ALA A 3 2.10 -26.26 -15.92
N ASP A 4 2.83 -27.32 -16.26
CA ASP A 4 2.31 -28.67 -16.44
C ASP A 4 1.76 -29.26 -15.12
N GLU A 5 2.39 -28.97 -13.98
CA GLU A 5 1.91 -29.43 -12.66
C GLU A 5 0.59 -28.78 -12.23
N LEU A 6 0.31 -27.54 -12.66
CA LEU A 6 -0.98 -26.88 -12.44
C LEU A 6 -2.11 -27.48 -13.29
N THR A 7 -1.79 -27.92 -14.52
CA THR A 7 -2.80 -28.55 -15.41
C THR A 7 -3.29 -29.90 -14.90
N LEU A 8 -2.48 -30.60 -14.11
CA LEU A 8 -2.86 -31.90 -13.54
C LEU A 8 -3.72 -31.77 -12.28
N LEU A 9 -3.74 -30.60 -11.64
CA LEU A 9 -4.41 -30.39 -10.36
C LEU A 9 -5.93 -30.64 -10.42
N PRO A 10 -6.69 -30.14 -11.43
CA PRO A 10 -8.11 -30.45 -11.56
C PRO A 10 -8.37 -31.95 -11.80
N LEU A 11 -7.49 -32.62 -12.54
CA LEU A 11 -7.59 -34.06 -12.81
C LEU A 11 -7.34 -34.89 -11.56
N ILE A 12 -6.29 -34.57 -10.80
CA ILE A 12 -5.95 -35.22 -9.53
C ILE A 12 -7.05 -34.97 -8.49
N MET A 13 -7.55 -33.74 -8.37
CA MET A 13 -8.64 -33.41 -7.45
C MET A 13 -9.96 -34.06 -7.85
N SER A 14 -10.24 -34.18 -9.15
CA SER A 14 -11.45 -34.89 -9.60
C SER A 14 -11.39 -36.38 -9.24
N ALA A 15 -10.22 -37.00 -9.38
CA ALA A 15 -10.00 -38.39 -8.98
C ALA A 15 -10.10 -38.57 -7.45
N ALA A 16 -9.50 -37.67 -6.67
CA ALA A 16 -9.51 -37.73 -5.21
C ALA A 16 -10.90 -37.44 -4.60
N CYS A 17 -11.63 -36.48 -5.16
CA CYS A 17 -12.96 -36.08 -4.69
C CYS A 17 -14.11 -36.89 -5.31
N THR A 18 -13.79 -37.86 -6.18
CA THR A 18 -14.75 -38.71 -6.93
C THR A 18 -15.88 -37.93 -7.62
N ARG A 19 -15.62 -36.67 -7.95
CA ARG A 19 -16.51 -35.76 -8.69
C ARG A 19 -15.67 -34.90 -9.62
N PRO A 20 -16.21 -34.43 -10.75
CA PRO A 20 -15.54 -33.40 -11.55
C PRO A 20 -15.27 -32.15 -10.69
N VAL A 21 -14.03 -31.64 -10.76
CA VAL A 21 -13.58 -30.40 -10.14
C VAL A 21 -13.17 -29.44 -11.25
N ALA A 22 -13.87 -28.33 -11.39
CA ALA A 22 -13.52 -27.30 -12.36
C ALA A 22 -12.33 -26.46 -11.90
N LEU A 23 -11.57 -25.89 -12.85
CA LEU A 23 -10.44 -25.02 -12.51
C LEU A 23 -10.88 -23.76 -11.73
N SER A 24 -12.09 -23.26 -11.99
CA SER A 24 -12.70 -22.16 -11.24
C SER A 24 -13.00 -22.48 -9.77
N GLU A 25 -13.06 -23.76 -9.40
CA GLU A 25 -13.17 -24.20 -8.00
C GLU A 25 -11.81 -24.22 -7.30
N LEU A 26 -10.72 -24.21 -8.07
CA LEU A 26 -9.34 -24.26 -7.56
C LEU A 26 -8.65 -22.90 -7.59
N VAL A 27 -9.09 -22.01 -8.47
CA VAL A 27 -8.52 -20.67 -8.64
C VAL A 27 -9.65 -19.64 -8.62
N ALA A 28 -9.62 -18.76 -7.63
CA ALA A 28 -10.56 -17.64 -7.56
C ALA A 28 -10.38 -16.68 -8.76
N PRO A 29 -11.46 -16.15 -9.34
CA PRO A 29 -11.42 -15.45 -10.63
C PRO A 29 -10.64 -14.13 -10.61
N ASP A 30 -10.55 -13.51 -9.44
CA ASP A 30 -9.87 -12.24 -9.14
C ASP A 30 -8.44 -12.43 -8.63
N VAL A 31 -8.04 -13.66 -8.30
CA VAL A 31 -6.68 -13.96 -7.87
C VAL A 31 -5.75 -13.99 -9.07
N TRP A 32 -4.66 -13.22 -9.02
CA TRP A 32 -3.62 -13.26 -10.03
C TRP A 32 -2.76 -14.51 -9.85
N VAL A 33 -2.56 -15.24 -10.95
CA VAL A 33 -1.80 -16.49 -10.97
C VAL A 33 -0.72 -16.39 -12.03
N ARG A 34 0.48 -16.87 -11.69
CA ARG A 34 1.60 -16.91 -12.63
C ARG A 34 1.71 -18.27 -13.29
N VAL A 35 1.76 -18.26 -14.62
CA VAL A 35 2.01 -19.41 -15.47
C VAL A 35 3.25 -19.10 -16.31
N GLY A 36 4.39 -19.69 -15.97
CA GLY A 36 5.67 -19.34 -16.58
C GLY A 36 6.12 -17.91 -16.24
N ASP A 37 6.37 -17.10 -17.26
CA ASP A 37 6.77 -15.68 -17.21
C ASP A 37 5.57 -14.71 -17.30
N ARG A 38 4.35 -15.24 -17.38
CA ARG A 38 3.12 -14.46 -17.49
C ARG A 38 2.32 -14.52 -16.21
N ALA A 39 1.83 -13.37 -15.75
CA ALA A 39 0.80 -13.29 -14.72
C ALA A 39 -0.54 -12.90 -15.36
N MET A 40 -1.61 -13.57 -14.92
CA MET A 40 -2.97 -13.31 -15.39
C MET A 40 -3.99 -13.62 -14.29
N PRO A 41 -5.17 -12.99 -14.28
CA PRO A 41 -6.21 -13.30 -13.31
C PRO A 41 -6.71 -14.75 -13.49
N GLY A 42 -7.20 -15.38 -12.42
CA GLY A 42 -7.70 -16.75 -12.43
C GLY A 42 -8.83 -16.96 -13.43
N SER A 43 -9.63 -15.92 -13.68
CA SER A 43 -10.63 -15.88 -14.75
C SER A 43 -10.03 -16.08 -16.15
N ASP A 44 -8.86 -15.50 -16.44
CA ASP A 44 -8.16 -15.71 -17.72
C ASP A 44 -7.63 -17.14 -17.83
N ILE A 45 -7.14 -17.75 -16.73
CA ILE A 45 -6.70 -19.15 -16.72
C ILE A 45 -7.89 -20.09 -16.98
N ALA A 46 -9.01 -19.86 -16.31
CA ALA A 46 -10.23 -20.63 -16.53
C ALA A 46 -10.72 -20.52 -17.98
N ALA A 47 -10.62 -19.34 -18.60
CA ALA A 47 -10.96 -19.12 -20.00
C ALA A 47 -10.01 -19.87 -20.96
N ILE A 48 -8.69 -19.81 -20.73
CA ILE A 48 -7.69 -20.57 -21.51
C ILE A 48 -7.97 -22.07 -21.43
N TRP A 49 -8.23 -22.56 -20.22
CA TRP A 49 -8.51 -23.98 -19.97
C TRP A 49 -9.76 -24.47 -20.69
N ALA A 50 -10.78 -23.61 -20.80
CA ALA A 50 -11.99 -23.87 -21.58
C ALA A 50 -11.79 -23.77 -23.11
N GLY A 51 -10.55 -23.54 -23.58
CA GLY A 51 -10.22 -23.38 -25.00
C GLY A 51 -10.41 -21.96 -25.54
N GLY A 52 -10.64 -20.97 -24.68
CA GLY A 52 -10.73 -19.56 -25.04
C GLY A 52 -9.34 -18.89 -25.20
N MET A 53 -9.31 -17.69 -25.79
CA MET A 53 -8.09 -16.88 -25.86
C MET A 53 -8.03 -15.86 -24.71
N PRO A 54 -6.89 -15.71 -24.01
CA PRO A 54 -6.75 -14.77 -22.92
C PRO A 54 -6.54 -13.34 -23.43
N LEU A 55 -7.10 -12.36 -22.71
CA LEU A 55 -7.09 -10.95 -23.14
C LEU A 55 -6.22 -10.04 -22.26
N ARG A 56 -5.77 -10.47 -21.06
CA ARG A 56 -5.16 -9.54 -20.09
C ARG A 56 -3.82 -9.96 -19.48
N GLY A 57 -3.28 -11.12 -19.83
CA GLY A 57 -2.01 -11.59 -19.27
C GLY A 57 -0.82 -10.67 -19.61
N ARG A 58 -0.08 -10.23 -18.60
CA ARG A 58 1.13 -9.38 -18.76
C ARG A 58 2.39 -10.20 -18.52
N ASN A 59 3.49 -9.82 -19.17
CA ASN A 59 4.82 -10.32 -18.83
C ASN A 59 5.22 -9.70 -17.50
N VAL A 60 5.60 -10.53 -16.53
CA VAL A 60 6.03 -10.05 -15.22
C VAL A 60 7.44 -10.56 -14.96
N PRO A 61 8.47 -9.70 -15.01
CA PRO A 61 9.81 -10.10 -14.60
C PRO A 61 9.82 -10.45 -13.11
N GLY A 62 10.51 -11.53 -12.74
CA GLY A 62 10.61 -12.00 -11.34
C GLY A 62 10.38 -13.50 -11.19
N THR A 63 10.33 -13.98 -9.96
CA THR A 63 10.02 -15.36 -9.55
C THR A 63 8.58 -15.47 -9.02
N LEU A 64 8.08 -16.70 -8.82
CA LEU A 64 6.77 -16.94 -8.19
C LEU A 64 6.76 -16.38 -6.76
N GLN A 65 7.91 -16.49 -6.09
CA GLN A 65 8.11 -15.99 -4.75
C GLN A 65 7.99 -14.47 -4.71
N ASP A 66 8.52 -13.77 -5.71
CA ASP A 66 8.43 -12.30 -5.78
C ASP A 66 6.98 -11.84 -5.90
N LEU A 67 6.15 -12.53 -6.70
CA LEU A 67 4.72 -12.20 -6.80
C LEU A 67 3.94 -12.50 -5.53
N ILE A 68 4.24 -13.62 -4.87
CA ILE A 68 3.60 -13.97 -3.59
C ILE A 68 3.96 -12.90 -2.54
N SER A 69 5.23 -12.48 -2.50
CA SER A 69 5.70 -11.41 -1.64
C SER A 69 5.03 -10.08 -1.96
N GLU A 70 4.97 -9.67 -3.23
CA GLU A 70 4.27 -8.45 -3.65
C GLU A 70 2.79 -8.47 -3.28
N GLN A 71 2.12 -9.62 -3.43
CA GLN A 71 0.72 -9.77 -3.08
C GLN A 71 0.50 -9.72 -1.57
N ALA A 72 1.35 -10.38 -0.79
CA ALA A 72 1.33 -10.30 0.66
C ALA A 72 1.61 -8.87 1.16
N ASP A 73 2.54 -8.16 0.53
CA ASP A 73 2.86 -6.77 0.85
C ASP A 73 1.68 -5.84 0.52
N ALA A 74 1.02 -6.06 -0.62
CA ALA A 74 -0.19 -5.32 -1.02
C ALA A 74 -1.36 -5.57 -0.05
N GLU A 75 -1.54 -6.82 0.40
CA GLU A 75 -2.57 -7.17 1.38
C GLU A 75 -2.26 -6.57 2.75
N ALA A 76 -1.00 -6.61 3.20
CA ALA A 76 -0.57 -5.98 4.44
C ALA A 76 -0.71 -4.44 4.42
N ALA A 77 -0.51 -3.83 3.25
CA ALA A 77 -0.68 -2.39 3.02
C ALA A 77 -2.15 -1.97 2.87
N ARG A 78 -3.08 -2.91 2.68
CA ARG A 78 -4.48 -2.61 2.38
C ARG A 78 -5.15 -1.70 3.41
N PRO A 79 -4.99 -1.87 4.73
CA PRO A 79 -5.63 -0.99 5.69
C PRO A 79 -5.01 0.42 5.72
N ASP A 80 -3.73 0.57 5.37
CA ASP A 80 -3.11 1.89 5.19
C ASP A 80 -3.73 2.60 4.00
N PHE A 81 -3.89 1.88 2.89
CA PHE A 81 -4.56 2.38 1.69
C PHE A 81 -6.00 2.81 1.98
N ASP A 82 -6.80 1.94 2.62
CA ASP A 82 -8.19 2.24 2.94
C ASP A 82 -8.32 3.47 3.86
N ARG A 83 -7.41 3.64 4.84
CA ARG A 83 -7.39 4.83 5.69
C ARG A 83 -7.06 6.09 4.91
N LEU A 84 -6.10 6.03 3.98
CA LEU A 84 -5.77 7.15 3.09
C LEU A 84 -6.92 7.49 2.14
N VAL A 85 -7.65 6.50 1.62
CA VAL A 85 -8.87 6.72 0.84
C VAL A 85 -9.89 7.48 1.69
N ALA A 86 -10.12 7.03 2.93
CA ALA A 86 -11.09 7.64 3.83
C ALA A 86 -10.73 9.10 4.19
N LEU A 87 -9.44 9.42 4.24
CA LEU A 87 -8.95 10.79 4.42
C LEU A 87 -8.99 11.62 3.13
N GLY A 88 -9.53 11.09 2.02
CA GLY A 88 -9.50 11.76 0.73
C GLY A 88 -8.08 12.13 0.31
N ALA A 89 -7.11 11.29 0.67
CA ALA A 89 -5.71 11.66 0.59
C ALA A 89 -5.09 11.49 -0.79
N PHE A 90 -5.88 10.96 -1.73
CA PHE A 90 -5.48 10.70 -3.11
C PHE A 90 -5.90 11.83 -4.06
N GLY A 91 -4.93 12.39 -4.80
CA GLY A 91 -5.10 13.15 -6.03
C GLY A 91 -4.99 12.28 -7.30
N GLU A 92 -5.07 12.91 -8.48
CA GLU A 92 -5.07 12.23 -9.79
C GLU A 92 -3.72 11.56 -10.15
N HIS A 93 -2.65 11.72 -9.36
CA HIS A 93 -1.28 11.29 -9.70
C HIS A 93 -0.60 10.40 -8.65
N ASP A 94 -1.32 9.88 -7.67
CA ASP A 94 -0.73 9.37 -6.42
C ASP A 94 -0.25 7.90 -6.51
N GLY A 95 -0.50 7.22 -7.63
CA GLY A 95 -0.21 5.79 -7.78
C GLY A 95 1.28 5.42 -7.81
N GLU A 96 2.15 6.32 -8.27
CA GLU A 96 3.60 6.10 -8.33
C GLU A 96 4.29 6.47 -7.01
N GLU A 97 3.88 7.58 -6.38
CA GLU A 97 4.34 7.98 -5.04
C GLU A 97 3.98 6.95 -3.97
N LEU A 98 2.80 6.35 -4.03
CA LEU A 98 2.38 5.28 -3.10
C LEU A 98 3.28 4.04 -3.19
N ARG A 99 3.68 3.64 -4.40
CA ARG A 99 4.62 2.52 -4.56
C ARG A 99 5.98 2.87 -3.98
N GLY A 100 6.47 4.08 -4.21
CA GLY A 100 7.72 4.57 -3.62
C GLY A 100 7.68 4.53 -2.09
N LEU A 101 6.60 5.03 -1.49
CA LEU A 101 6.40 5.04 -0.03
C LEU A 101 6.37 3.62 0.56
N TRP A 102 5.66 2.70 -0.09
CA TRP A 102 5.58 1.32 0.38
C TRP A 102 6.92 0.58 0.28
N ALA A 103 7.78 0.96 -0.66
CA ALA A 103 9.14 0.43 -0.77
C ALA A 103 10.09 0.98 0.31
N THR A 104 9.97 2.25 0.72
CA THR A 104 10.88 2.88 1.68
C THR A 104 10.46 2.74 3.14
N GLY A 105 9.17 2.52 3.41
CA GLY A 105 8.63 2.43 4.77
C GLY A 105 8.54 3.79 5.50
N ALA A 106 8.21 3.73 6.80
CA ALA A 106 8.10 4.90 7.67
C ALA A 106 9.39 5.09 8.49
N SER A 107 9.79 6.33 8.75
CA SER A 107 10.92 6.66 9.61
C SER A 107 10.56 6.54 11.10
N LEU A 108 11.57 6.44 11.97
CA LEU A 108 11.35 6.37 13.43
C LEU A 108 10.59 7.60 13.96
N ALA A 109 10.74 8.75 13.30
CA ALA A 109 10.02 9.96 13.68
C ALA A 109 8.52 9.84 13.34
N GLU A 110 8.22 9.25 12.19
CA GLU A 110 6.85 8.96 11.73
C GLU A 110 6.19 7.88 12.58
N GLU A 111 6.91 6.82 12.97
CA GLU A 111 6.40 5.80 13.90
C GLU A 111 6.00 6.40 15.25
N ARG A 112 6.85 7.26 15.82
CA ARG A 112 6.56 7.92 17.10
C ARG A 112 5.41 8.92 16.98
N ALA A 113 5.32 9.62 15.85
CA ALA A 113 4.21 10.52 15.56
C ALA A 113 2.90 9.73 15.42
N ALA A 114 2.92 8.61 14.72
CA ALA A 114 1.77 7.72 14.53
C ALA A 114 1.17 7.26 15.87
N THR A 115 2.01 6.84 16.82
CA THR A 115 1.56 6.52 18.18
C THR A 115 0.84 7.70 18.86
N ARG A 116 1.35 8.92 18.72
CA ARG A 116 0.74 10.12 19.32
C ARG A 116 -0.56 10.52 18.65
N LEU A 117 -0.65 10.33 17.34
CA LEU A 117 -1.81 10.68 16.52
C LEU A 117 -2.86 9.55 16.49
N SER A 118 -2.59 8.41 17.12
CA SER A 118 -3.43 7.20 17.01
C SER A 118 -3.65 6.76 15.56
N GLU A 119 -2.60 6.89 14.76
CA GLU A 119 -2.58 6.56 13.34
C GLU A 119 -1.59 5.45 13.02
N ARG A 120 -1.64 4.96 11.77
CA ARG A 120 -0.66 3.98 11.27
C ARG A 120 0.61 4.70 10.78
N PRO A 121 1.82 4.15 11.02
CA PRO A 121 3.08 4.79 10.61
C PRO A 121 3.14 5.17 9.12
N ARG A 122 2.66 4.29 8.24
CA ARG A 122 2.65 4.54 6.79
C ARG A 122 1.65 5.63 6.38
N VAL A 123 0.53 5.77 7.09
CA VAL A 123 -0.42 6.87 6.89
C VAL A 123 0.25 8.20 7.24
N VAL A 124 0.96 8.25 8.37
CA VAL A 124 1.71 9.46 8.77
C VAL A 124 2.83 9.78 7.78
N ALA A 125 3.58 8.78 7.32
CA ALA A 125 4.66 8.94 6.34
C ALA A 125 4.15 9.47 4.99
N TYR A 126 2.98 9.01 4.56
CA TYR A 126 2.30 9.52 3.37
C TYR A 126 1.90 10.98 3.56
N LEU A 127 1.21 11.30 4.67
CA LEU A 127 0.74 12.65 4.93
C LEU A 127 1.89 13.65 5.07
N ALA A 128 3.01 13.25 5.68
CA ALA A 128 4.21 14.09 5.75
C ALA A 128 4.71 14.48 4.34
N ARG A 129 4.80 13.52 3.43
CA ARG A 129 5.17 13.78 2.03
C ARG A 129 4.12 14.60 1.30
N ALA A 130 2.83 14.35 1.53
CA ALA A 130 1.77 15.13 0.91
C ALA A 130 1.76 16.60 1.38
N VAL A 131 2.16 16.87 2.63
CA VAL A 131 2.18 18.23 3.19
C VAL A 131 3.48 18.97 2.86
N TRP A 132 4.63 18.29 2.91
CA TRP A 132 5.95 18.94 2.82
C TRP A 132 6.81 18.49 1.63
N GLY A 133 6.42 17.43 0.91
CA GLY A 133 7.25 16.79 -0.12
C GLY A 133 8.43 15.99 0.44
N ALA A 134 8.49 15.80 1.76
CA ALA A 134 9.62 15.18 2.47
C ALA A 134 9.13 14.35 3.68
N SER A 135 10.01 13.52 4.25
CA SER A 135 9.72 12.82 5.50
C SER A 135 9.70 13.78 6.70
N LEU A 136 9.13 13.34 7.82
CA LEU A 136 9.04 14.16 9.04
C LEU A 136 10.43 14.54 9.60
N ASP A 137 11.39 13.62 9.51
CA ASP A 137 12.77 13.85 9.97
C ASP A 137 13.58 14.75 9.04
N GLU A 138 13.40 14.63 7.73
CA GLU A 138 13.97 15.55 6.73
C GLU A 138 13.46 16.97 6.95
N GLU A 139 12.14 17.12 7.09
CA GLU A 139 11.51 18.42 7.31
C GLU A 139 11.94 19.05 8.64
N ARG A 140 12.01 18.25 9.71
CA ARG A 140 12.53 18.71 11.01
C ARG A 140 13.95 19.24 10.87
N ASP A 141 14.82 18.48 10.22
CA ASP A 141 16.23 18.84 10.12
C ASP A 141 16.45 20.05 9.21
N ARG A 142 15.63 20.21 8.16
CA ARG A 142 15.56 21.41 7.35
C ARG A 142 15.18 22.65 8.16
N ILE A 143 14.06 22.62 8.89
CA ILE A 143 13.61 23.75 9.73
C ILE A 143 14.64 24.08 10.82
N VAL A 144 15.24 23.06 11.44
CA VAL A 144 16.27 23.26 12.47
C VAL A 144 17.50 23.95 11.87
N ALA A 145 17.95 23.54 10.69
CA ALA A 145 19.05 24.18 9.98
C ALA A 145 18.72 25.61 9.55
N GLU A 146 17.48 25.88 9.15
CA GLU A 146 17.02 27.23 8.77
C GLU A 146 16.90 28.17 9.98
N ARG A 147 16.40 27.69 11.13
CA ARG A 147 16.18 28.52 12.33
C ARG A 147 17.47 28.92 13.04
N ASP A 148 18.43 28.02 13.13
CA ASP A 148 19.68 28.24 13.87
C ASP A 148 20.82 27.39 13.29
N PRO A 149 21.45 27.83 12.18
CA PRO A 149 22.50 27.08 11.49
C PRO A 149 23.69 26.75 12.40
N ASP A 150 24.08 27.71 13.24
CA ASP A 150 25.26 27.65 14.12
C ASP A 150 24.92 27.14 15.53
N ALA A 151 23.73 26.56 15.72
CA ALA A 151 23.32 26.02 17.01
C ALA A 151 24.34 25.02 17.57
N SER A 152 24.69 25.20 18.85
CA SER A 152 25.44 24.20 19.60
C SER A 152 24.69 22.85 19.63
N PRO A 153 25.37 21.71 19.81
CA PRO A 153 24.74 20.39 19.78
C PRO A 153 23.52 20.25 20.73
N ASP A 154 23.61 20.80 21.93
CA ASP A 154 22.51 20.72 22.91
C ASP A 154 21.34 21.65 22.54
N ARG A 155 21.64 22.85 22.02
CA ARG A 155 20.62 23.75 21.49
C ARG A 155 19.90 23.15 20.29
N ARG A 156 20.62 22.48 19.40
CA ARG A 156 20.07 21.76 18.24
C ARG A 156 19.15 20.61 18.67
N ARG A 157 19.51 19.87 19.72
CA ARG A 157 18.64 18.83 20.30
C ARG A 157 17.34 19.41 20.86
N ALA A 158 17.41 20.49 21.62
CA ALA A 158 16.24 21.17 22.15
C ALA A 158 15.32 21.68 21.03
N LEU A 159 15.91 22.32 20.00
CA LEU A 159 15.19 22.85 18.84
C LEU A 159 14.50 21.73 18.05
N ARG A 160 15.18 20.61 17.81
CA ARG A 160 14.58 19.41 17.19
C ARG A 160 13.34 18.93 17.95
N GLY A 161 13.38 18.90 19.28
CA GLY A 161 12.25 18.48 20.10
C GLY A 161 11.07 19.46 20.07
N GLN A 162 11.33 20.76 19.87
CA GLN A 162 10.29 21.76 19.65
C GLN A 162 9.69 21.63 18.25
N VAL A 163 10.52 21.64 17.21
CA VAL A 163 10.09 21.52 15.81
C VAL A 163 9.30 20.24 15.60
N ASN A 164 9.72 19.11 16.17
CA ASN A 164 8.98 17.86 16.05
C ASN A 164 7.59 17.90 16.70
N ARG A 165 7.37 18.73 17.73
CA ARG A 165 6.02 18.92 18.29
C ARG A 165 5.15 19.75 17.35
N GLU A 166 5.70 20.85 16.84
CA GLU A 166 5.03 21.72 15.86
C GLU A 166 4.62 20.93 14.60
N LEU A 167 5.52 20.12 14.04
CA LEU A 167 5.22 19.28 12.86
C LEU A 167 4.12 18.24 13.13
N VAL A 168 4.12 17.63 14.31
CA VAL A 168 3.06 16.66 14.68
C VAL A 168 1.72 17.35 14.84
N GLU A 169 1.68 18.57 15.39
CA GLU A 169 0.45 19.37 15.47
C GLU A 169 -0.09 19.75 14.09
N VAL A 170 0.78 20.06 13.13
CA VAL A 170 0.40 20.31 11.73
C VAL A 170 -0.25 19.07 11.12
N LEU A 171 0.33 17.89 11.31
CA LEU A 171 -0.26 16.64 10.81
C LEU A 171 -1.59 16.31 11.49
N ALA A 172 -1.72 16.56 12.79
CA ALA A 172 -2.99 16.39 13.50
C ALA A 172 -4.10 17.29 12.90
N ALA A 173 -3.77 18.56 12.65
CA ALA A 173 -4.68 19.50 12.02
C ALA A 173 -5.05 19.08 10.60
N GLU A 174 -4.11 18.52 9.85
CA GLU A 174 -4.32 18.03 8.50
C GLU A 174 -5.27 16.82 8.45
N ILE A 175 -5.08 15.86 9.35
CA ILE A 175 -5.98 14.71 9.51
C ILE A 175 -7.40 15.22 9.82
N ALA A 176 -7.55 16.09 10.82
CA ALA A 176 -8.84 16.65 11.20
C ALA A 176 -9.52 17.44 10.07
N ARG A 177 -8.72 18.16 9.25
CA ARG A 177 -9.22 18.89 8.07
C ARG A 177 -9.77 17.93 7.03
N ARG A 178 -9.11 16.80 6.81
CA ARG A 178 -9.49 15.76 5.84
C ARG A 178 -10.68 14.91 6.29
N GLU A 179 -10.91 14.79 7.60
CA GLU A 179 -12.08 14.09 8.14
C GLU A 179 -13.38 14.89 8.01
N LYS A 180 -13.32 16.23 8.09
CA LYS A 180 -14.50 17.11 7.92
C LYS A 180 -15.31 16.87 6.63
N PRO A 181 -14.71 16.83 5.43
CA PRO A 181 -15.47 16.62 4.19
C PRO A 181 -16.14 15.23 4.09
N ALA A 182 -15.61 14.20 4.76
CA ALA A 182 -16.22 12.87 4.75
C ALA A 182 -17.55 12.81 5.52
N THR A 183 -17.77 13.72 6.48
CA THR A 183 -18.96 13.70 7.36
C THR A 183 -20.14 14.48 6.76
N GLU A 184 -19.88 15.53 5.97
CA GLU A 184 -20.93 16.39 5.39
C GLU A 184 -21.54 15.82 4.09
N SER A 185 -20.86 14.89 3.40
CA SER A 185 -21.38 14.24 2.18
C SER A 185 -22.44 13.16 2.44
N ALA A 186 -22.71 12.81 3.70
CA ALA A 186 -23.65 11.75 4.08
C ALA A 186 -25.03 12.27 4.56
N ALA A 187 -25.30 13.58 4.50
CA ALA A 187 -26.60 14.13 4.85
C ALA A 187 -27.61 13.87 3.71
N PRO A 188 -28.72 13.14 3.94
CA PRO A 188 -29.72 12.89 2.91
C PRO A 188 -30.48 14.19 2.60
N THR A 189 -30.47 14.57 1.33
CA THR A 189 -31.34 15.60 0.78
C THR A 189 -32.80 15.22 1.09
N THR A 190 -33.46 16.07 1.86
CA THR A 190 -34.88 15.95 2.21
C THR A 190 -35.77 16.26 1.01
#